data_AF-A0A914U1Z0-F1
#
_entry.id   AF-A0A914U1Z0-F1
#
_cell.length_a   1.000
_cell.length_b   1.000
_cell.length_c   1.000
_cell.angle_alpha   90.00
_cell.angle_beta   90.00
_cell.angle_gamma   90.00
#
_symmetry.space_group_name_H-M   'P 1'
#
loop_
_entity.id
_entity.type
_entity.pdbx_description
1 polymer ?
#
loop_
_entity_poly.entity_id
_entity_poly.type
_entity_poly.pdbx_seq_one_letter_code
_entity_poly.pdbx_strand_id
1 'polypeptide(L)'
;MAKQIIKLINSVATVVNNDPIVGDKLKIVYLENYRVSMAEKIIPAADLSEQISTAGTEASGTGNMKFMLNGALTIGTLDGANVEMQEECGEENIFIFGMTVDDVAELQKRGYNANDFIAKNAELAQCIDQIETGYFTQDSPDLLKDLANSIRHHDRFLVCADYEAFVKKQEEVSQTFLDRQKWIKMCLHNIASCGKFSTDRTISEYATQIWGVEPNSIRLAAPYEGAEGTNE
;
A
#
# COMPACT_ATOMS: atom_id res chain seq x y z
N MET A 1 1.99 16.75 11.44
CA MET A 1 1.19 15.69 10.79
C MET A 1 1.89 14.33 10.71
N ALA A 2 2.87 14.08 9.83
CA ALA A 2 3.46 12.73 9.69
C ALA A 2 3.99 12.11 11.00
N LYS A 3 4.71 12.88 11.82
CA LYS A 3 5.16 12.43 13.16
C LYS A 3 4.01 12.12 14.13
N GLN A 4 2.85 12.80 13.99
CA GLN A 4 1.65 12.50 14.79
C GLN A 4 0.99 11.19 14.33
N ILE A 5 1.02 10.87 13.03
CA ILE A 5 0.56 9.56 12.53
C ILE A 5 1.43 8.44 13.10
N ILE A 6 2.76 8.61 13.10
CA ILE A 6 3.68 7.66 13.74
C ILE A 6 3.35 7.52 15.23
N LYS A 7 3.11 8.63 15.94
CA LYS A 7 2.73 8.60 17.35
C LYS A 7 1.39 7.89 17.55
N LEU A 8 0.39 8.14 16.72
CA LEU A 8 -0.91 7.46 16.78
C LEU A 8 -0.77 5.95 16.62
N ILE A 9 -0.02 5.47 15.60
CA ILE A 9 0.21 4.03 15.39
C ILE A 9 0.81 3.39 16.65
N ASN A 10 1.83 4.01 17.23
CA ASN A 10 2.48 3.49 18.44
C ASN A 10 1.58 3.55 19.68
N SER A 11 0.75 4.59 19.80
CA SER A 11 -0.23 4.74 20.88
C SER A 11 -1.34 3.67 20.81
N VAL A 12 -1.89 3.43 19.61
CA VAL A 12 -2.88 2.37 19.38
C VAL A 12 -2.25 0.99 19.62
N ALA A 13 -1.02 0.77 19.13
CA ALA A 13 -0.28 -0.47 19.35
C ALA A 13 -0.09 -0.78 20.85
N THR A 14 0.24 0.23 21.66
CA THR A 14 0.37 0.07 23.11
C THR A 14 -0.92 -0.46 23.74
N VAL A 15 -2.08 0.07 23.35
CA VAL A 15 -3.37 -0.39 23.90
C VAL A 15 -3.70 -1.79 23.39
N VAL A 16 -3.70 -1.99 22.07
CA VAL A 16 -4.11 -3.25 21.42
C VAL A 16 -3.22 -4.42 21.84
N ASN A 17 -1.90 -4.24 21.86
CA ASN A 17 -0.97 -5.33 22.13
C ASN A 17 -1.00 -5.82 23.58
N ASN A 18 -1.44 -4.98 24.52
CA ASN A 18 -1.50 -5.27 25.95
C ASN A 18 -2.92 -5.60 26.45
N ASP A 19 -3.94 -5.60 25.59
CA ASP A 19 -5.30 -5.97 25.96
C ASP A 19 -5.45 -7.50 26.06
N PRO A 20 -5.77 -8.05 27.25
CA PRO A 20 -5.91 -9.50 27.44
C PRO A 20 -7.11 -10.10 26.71
N ILE A 21 -8.13 -9.31 26.35
CA ILE A 21 -9.29 -9.77 25.58
C ILE A 21 -8.90 -9.96 24.10
N VAL A 22 -8.04 -9.08 23.58
CA VAL A 22 -7.50 -9.18 22.22
C VAL A 22 -6.56 -10.38 22.10
N GLY A 23 -5.65 -10.57 23.06
CA GLY A 23 -4.69 -11.67 23.05
C GLY A 23 -3.86 -11.68 21.75
N ASP A 24 -3.82 -12.82 21.07
CA ASP A 24 -3.06 -13.02 19.83
C ASP A 24 -3.88 -12.78 18.55
N LYS A 25 -5.12 -12.29 18.67
CA LYS A 25 -6.00 -12.05 17.51
C LYS A 25 -5.60 -10.83 16.69
N LEU A 26 -4.99 -9.83 17.33
CA LEU A 26 -4.53 -8.61 16.67
C LEU A 26 -3.26 -8.10 17.37
N LYS A 27 -2.23 -7.84 16.57
CA LYS A 27 -1.01 -7.15 17.01
C LYS A 27 -0.66 -6.05 16.02
N ILE A 28 -0.20 -4.92 16.55
CA ILE A 28 0.27 -3.79 15.75
C ILE A 28 1.74 -3.56 16.09
N VAL A 29 2.60 -3.65 15.09
CA VAL A 29 4.06 -3.50 15.26
C VAL A 29 4.56 -2.42 14.30
N TYR A 30 5.10 -1.33 14.85
CA TYR A 30 5.76 -0.30 14.05
C TYR A 30 7.23 -0.69 13.85
N LEU A 31 7.65 -0.85 12.60
CA LEU A 31 9.02 -1.25 12.27
C LEU A 31 9.89 0.00 12.12
N GLU A 32 10.75 0.22 13.11
CA GLU A 32 11.65 1.38 13.14
C GLU A 32 12.74 1.30 12.08
N ASN A 33 13.16 2.45 11.56
CA ASN A 33 14.29 2.57 10.62
C ASN A 33 14.13 1.71 9.36
N TYR A 34 12.93 1.73 8.76
CA TYR A 34 12.67 1.06 7.48
C TYR A 34 13.64 1.55 6.40
N ARG A 35 14.32 0.58 5.77
CA ARG A 35 15.37 0.77 4.76
C ARG A 35 15.50 -0.51 3.94
N VAL A 36 16.31 -0.49 2.88
CA VAL A 36 16.45 -1.62 1.92
C VAL A 36 16.68 -2.97 2.62
N SER A 37 17.65 -3.06 3.53
CA SER A 37 17.96 -4.31 4.24
C SER A 37 16.84 -4.83 5.15
N MET A 38 15.91 -3.96 5.55
CA MET A 38 14.71 -4.35 6.28
C MET A 38 13.61 -4.76 5.30
N ALA A 39 13.45 -4.04 4.19
CA ALA A 39 12.52 -4.37 3.13
C ALA A 39 12.77 -5.77 2.56
N GLU A 40 14.03 -6.16 2.36
CA GLU A 40 14.45 -7.51 1.94
C GLU A 40 13.94 -8.63 2.87
N LYS A 41 13.60 -8.31 4.12
CA LYS A 41 13.05 -9.28 5.09
C LYS A 41 11.53 -9.23 5.15
N ILE A 42 10.94 -8.04 5.08
CA ILE A 42 9.49 -7.84 5.23
C ILE A 42 8.75 -8.27 3.97
N ILE A 43 9.27 -7.91 2.79
CA ILE A 43 8.57 -8.12 1.53
C ILE A 43 8.29 -9.62 1.28
N PRO A 44 9.25 -10.54 1.46
CA PRO A 44 8.99 -11.97 1.28
C PRO A 44 8.11 -12.61 2.37
N ALA A 45 7.86 -11.90 3.48
CA ALA A 45 7.11 -12.39 4.61
C ALA A 45 5.68 -11.85 4.68
N ALA A 46 5.27 -11.00 3.73
CA ALA A 46 3.95 -10.39 3.73
C ALA A 46 2.92 -11.27 3.02
N ASP A 47 1.75 -11.42 3.63
CA ASP A 47 0.58 -12.02 2.98
C ASP A 47 -0.21 -10.96 2.19
N LEU A 48 -0.39 -9.77 2.79
CA LEU A 48 -1.16 -8.66 2.23
C LEU A 48 -0.30 -7.39 2.12
N SER A 49 -0.41 -6.69 1.00
CA SER A 49 0.30 -5.46 0.67
C SER A 49 -0.68 -4.29 0.58
N GLU A 50 -0.53 -3.30 1.47
CA GLU A 50 -1.38 -2.11 1.55
C GLU A 50 -0.88 -1.02 0.57
N GLN A 51 -1.64 -0.73 -0.48
CA GLN A 51 -1.32 0.25 -1.53
C GLN A 51 -2.47 1.26 -1.67
N ILE A 52 -2.68 2.05 -0.61
CA ILE A 52 -3.93 2.75 -0.31
C ILE A 52 -3.88 4.27 -0.50
N SER A 53 -3.06 4.77 -1.44
CA SER A 53 -3.01 6.20 -1.76
C SER A 53 -4.36 6.68 -2.29
N THR A 54 -4.70 7.95 -2.07
CA THR A 54 -5.87 8.56 -2.73
C THR A 54 -5.68 8.49 -4.24
N ALA A 55 -6.68 8.05 -4.99
CA ALA A 55 -6.56 7.93 -6.44
C ALA A 55 -6.10 9.24 -7.09
N GLY A 56 -5.07 9.15 -7.95
CA GLY A 56 -4.44 10.27 -8.63
C GLY A 56 -3.30 10.94 -7.84
N THR A 57 -2.83 10.36 -6.74
CA THR A 57 -1.76 10.96 -5.92
C THR A 57 -0.44 10.19 -5.95
N GLU A 58 -0.45 8.88 -6.13
CA GLU A 58 0.73 8.07 -6.35
C GLU A 58 1.01 7.96 -7.85
N ALA A 59 2.18 8.44 -8.28
CA ALA A 59 2.52 8.42 -9.70
C ALA A 59 2.71 7.00 -10.24
N SER A 60 3.22 6.08 -9.41
CA SER A 60 3.45 4.69 -9.80
C SER A 60 3.51 3.76 -8.58
N GLY A 61 4.45 4.01 -7.67
CA GLY A 61 4.78 3.07 -6.59
C GLY A 61 5.66 1.90 -7.10
N THR A 62 6.67 1.52 -6.33
CA THR A 62 7.53 0.34 -6.62
C THR A 62 7.53 -0.69 -5.49
N GLY A 63 6.91 -0.37 -4.36
CA GLY A 63 6.72 -1.32 -3.26
C GLY A 63 5.73 -2.41 -3.66
N ASN A 64 4.59 -1.99 -4.21
CA ASN A 64 3.54 -2.84 -4.79
C ASN A 64 4.10 -3.95 -5.71
N MET A 65 4.97 -3.61 -6.66
CA MET A 65 5.60 -4.55 -7.59
C MET A 65 6.46 -5.61 -6.86
N LYS A 66 7.20 -5.19 -5.83
CA LYS A 66 8.05 -6.10 -5.05
C LYS A 66 7.21 -7.09 -4.25
N PHE A 67 6.11 -6.62 -3.68
CA PHE A 67 5.16 -7.47 -2.94
C PHE A 67 4.46 -8.46 -3.88
N MET A 68 3.98 -8.00 -5.04
CA MET A 68 3.37 -8.84 -6.08
C MET A 68 4.30 -9.98 -6.50
N LEU A 69 5.57 -9.67 -6.81
CA LEU A 69 6.59 -10.65 -7.19
C LEU A 69 6.86 -11.68 -6.07
N ASN A 70 6.70 -11.29 -4.80
CA ASN A 70 6.93 -12.16 -3.65
C ASN A 70 5.65 -12.88 -3.15
N GLY A 71 4.53 -12.77 -3.88
CA GLY A 71 3.31 -13.52 -3.59
C GLY A 71 2.38 -12.88 -2.55
N ALA A 72 2.66 -11.66 -2.11
CA ALA A 72 1.68 -10.91 -1.32
C ALA A 72 0.54 -10.43 -2.22
N LEU A 73 -0.70 -10.59 -1.77
CA LEU A 73 -1.85 -10.02 -2.46
C LEU A 73 -1.97 -8.53 -2.15
N THR A 74 -2.39 -7.74 -3.12
CA THR A 74 -2.54 -6.30 -2.95
C THR A 74 -3.97 -5.94 -2.55
N ILE A 75 -4.11 -5.11 -1.52
CA ILE A 75 -5.31 -4.29 -1.29
C ILE A 75 -4.95 -2.84 -1.60
N GLY A 76 -5.71 -2.19 -2.47
CA GLY A 76 -5.33 -0.86 -2.93
C GLY A 76 -6.42 -0.12 -3.70
N THR A 77 -6.14 1.15 -3.96
CA THR A 77 -6.96 2.00 -4.83
C THR A 77 -6.53 1.86 -6.29
N LEU A 78 -7.37 2.32 -7.22
CA LEU A 78 -7.02 2.44 -8.65
C LEU A 78 -6.12 3.66 -8.86
N ASP A 79 -4.86 3.53 -8.44
CA ASP A 79 -3.86 4.59 -8.49
C ASP A 79 -2.51 4.05 -8.96
N GLY A 80 -1.74 4.89 -9.66
CA GLY A 80 -0.40 4.55 -10.14
C GLY A 80 -0.31 3.18 -10.83
N ALA A 81 0.70 2.40 -10.45
CA ALA A 81 0.94 1.07 -11.00
C ALA A 81 -0.03 -0.01 -10.48
N ASN A 82 -0.91 0.28 -9.52
CA ASN A 82 -1.93 -0.69 -9.11
C ASN A 82 -2.89 -0.98 -10.27
N VAL A 83 -3.16 0.01 -11.13
CA VAL A 83 -3.97 -0.15 -12.35
C VAL A 83 -3.30 -1.16 -13.28
N GLU A 84 -2.02 -0.96 -13.60
CA GLU A 84 -1.27 -1.88 -14.45
C GLU A 84 -1.15 -3.28 -13.81
N MET A 85 -0.98 -3.36 -12.49
CA MET A 85 -0.93 -4.64 -11.78
C MET A 85 -2.24 -5.41 -11.91
N GLN A 86 -3.38 -4.74 -11.75
CA GLN A 86 -4.69 -5.34 -11.94
C GLN A 86 -4.88 -5.85 -13.38
N GLU A 87 -4.43 -5.07 -14.38
CA GLU A 87 -4.49 -5.49 -15.79
C GLU A 87 -3.70 -6.78 -16.04
N GLU A 88 -2.52 -6.93 -15.42
CA GLU A 88 -1.66 -8.10 -15.61
C GLU A 88 -2.12 -9.33 -14.82
N CYS A 89 -2.52 -9.17 -13.55
CA CYS A 89 -2.93 -10.30 -12.71
C CYS A 89 -4.42 -10.65 -12.80
N GLY A 90 -5.24 -9.77 -13.37
CA GLY A 90 -6.70 -9.93 -13.44
C GLY A 90 -7.39 -9.39 -12.18
N GLU A 91 -8.57 -8.79 -12.38
CA GLU A 91 -9.35 -8.15 -11.30
C GLU A 91 -9.71 -9.11 -10.17
N GLU A 92 -9.82 -10.42 -10.46
CA GLU A 92 -10.14 -11.45 -9.48
C GLU A 92 -8.97 -11.82 -8.55
N ASN A 93 -7.75 -11.33 -8.84
CA ASN A 93 -6.53 -11.66 -8.10
C ASN A 93 -5.95 -10.46 -7.33
N ILE A 94 -6.70 -9.34 -7.23
CA ILE A 94 -6.32 -8.13 -6.50
C ILE A 94 -7.53 -7.51 -5.78
N PHE A 95 -7.34 -6.94 -4.60
CA PHE A 95 -8.41 -6.36 -3.79
C PHE A 95 -8.49 -4.84 -4.00
N ILE A 96 -9.18 -4.42 -5.07
CA ILE A 96 -9.38 -3.00 -5.36
C ILE A 96 -10.58 -2.43 -4.59
N PHE A 97 -10.41 -1.25 -4.00
CA PHE A 97 -11.46 -0.49 -3.31
C PHE A 97 -11.34 1.02 -3.55
N GLY A 98 -12.34 1.75 -3.05
CA GLY A 98 -12.31 3.20 -2.96
C GLY A 98 -12.70 3.91 -4.25
N MET A 99 -12.51 5.22 -4.24
CA MET A 99 -12.84 6.10 -5.35
C MET A 99 -11.86 5.98 -6.52
N THR A 100 -12.37 6.21 -7.73
CA THR A 100 -11.53 6.47 -8.92
C THR A 100 -11.04 7.91 -8.95
N VAL A 101 -10.09 8.22 -9.84
CA VAL A 101 -9.61 9.59 -10.07
C VAL A 101 -10.77 10.55 -10.43
N ASP A 102 -11.73 10.07 -11.23
CA ASP A 102 -12.89 10.85 -11.64
C ASP A 102 -13.85 11.10 -10.46
N ASP A 103 -14.07 10.09 -9.61
CA ASP A 103 -14.88 10.23 -8.39
C ASP A 103 -14.26 11.24 -7.42
N VAL A 104 -12.93 11.20 -7.24
CA VAL A 104 -12.16 12.16 -6.43
C VAL A 104 -12.36 13.57 -6.96
N ALA A 105 -12.19 13.78 -8.27
CA ALA A 105 -12.33 15.10 -8.89
C ALA A 105 -13.76 15.65 -8.76
N GLU A 106 -14.77 14.81 -8.98
CA GLU A 106 -16.18 15.20 -8.85
C GLU A 106 -16.56 15.50 -7.39
N LEU A 107 -16.09 14.70 -6.42
CA LEU A 107 -16.34 14.95 -5.00
C LEU A 107 -15.72 16.27 -4.54
N GLN A 108 -14.47 16.53 -4.95
CA GLN A 108 -13.81 17.81 -4.65
C GLN A 108 -14.56 18.99 -5.26
N LYS A 109 -15.02 18.86 -6.52
CA LYS A 109 -15.80 19.90 -7.21
C LYS A 109 -17.14 20.20 -6.53
N ARG A 110 -17.79 19.18 -5.95
CA ARG A 110 -19.05 19.34 -5.19
C ARG A 110 -18.85 20.03 -3.84
N GLY A 111 -17.61 20.12 -3.35
CA GLY A 111 -17.29 20.65 -2.04
C GLY A 111 -17.29 19.56 -0.97
N TYR A 112 -16.24 18.75 -0.96
CA TYR A 112 -16.03 17.69 0.03
C TYR A 112 -16.10 18.22 1.47
N ASN A 113 -16.85 17.53 2.32
CA ASN A 113 -16.89 17.74 3.77
C ASN A 113 -16.83 16.38 4.48
N ALA A 114 -15.72 16.14 5.19
CA ALA A 114 -15.50 14.90 5.93
C ALA A 114 -16.62 14.62 6.95
N ASN A 115 -17.23 15.65 7.56
CA ASN A 115 -18.28 15.47 8.55
C ASN A 115 -19.54 14.79 7.99
N ASP A 116 -19.80 14.90 6.68
CA ASP A 116 -20.93 14.24 6.04
C ASP A 116 -20.74 12.72 6.00
N PHE A 117 -19.50 12.25 5.91
CA PHE A 117 -19.12 10.83 5.95
C PHE A 117 -19.06 10.33 7.38
N ILE A 118 -18.45 11.12 8.28
CA ILE A 118 -18.36 10.81 9.71
C ILE A 118 -19.76 10.65 10.32
N ALA A 119 -20.71 11.54 9.99
CA ALA A 119 -22.07 11.48 10.54
C ALA A 119 -22.87 10.26 10.06
N LYS A 120 -22.49 9.66 8.93
CA LYS A 120 -23.18 8.49 8.35
C LYS A 120 -22.62 7.16 8.83
N ASN A 121 -21.39 7.13 9.35
CA ASN A 121 -20.71 5.91 9.76
C ASN A 121 -20.32 5.99 11.25
N ALA A 122 -21.02 5.22 12.08
CA ALA A 122 -20.83 5.24 13.54
C ALA A 122 -19.44 4.73 13.98
N GLU A 123 -18.87 3.76 13.26
CA GLU A 123 -17.54 3.23 13.57
C GLU A 123 -16.46 4.26 13.24
N LEU A 124 -16.55 4.94 12.08
CA LEU A 124 -15.67 6.05 11.72
C LEU A 124 -15.75 7.18 12.75
N ALA A 125 -16.96 7.56 13.15
CA ALA A 125 -17.17 8.58 14.18
C ALA A 125 -16.49 8.20 15.49
N GLN A 126 -16.63 6.95 15.93
CA GLN A 126 -15.98 6.44 17.13
C GLN A 126 -14.45 6.46 17.01
N CYS A 127 -13.89 6.03 15.87
CA CYS A 127 -12.44 6.08 15.67
C CYS A 127 -11.89 7.50 15.79
N ILE A 128 -12.54 8.47 15.16
CA ILE A 128 -12.11 9.87 15.22
C ILE A 128 -12.27 10.43 16.63
N ASP A 129 -13.38 10.14 17.32
CA ASP A 129 -13.61 10.57 18.69
C ASP A 129 -12.57 10.02 19.66
N GLN A 130 -12.17 8.74 19.52
CA GLN A 130 -11.11 8.15 20.34
C GLN A 130 -9.73 8.79 20.12
N ILE A 131 -9.44 9.24 18.90
CA ILE A 131 -8.22 10.00 18.60
C ILE A 131 -8.31 11.41 19.21
N GLU A 132 -9.47 12.05 19.08
CA GLU A 132 -9.72 13.44 19.51
C GLU A 132 -9.76 13.58 21.04
N THR A 133 -10.37 12.63 21.75
CA THR A 133 -10.55 12.62 23.21
C THR A 133 -9.35 12.03 23.95
N GLY A 134 -8.35 11.54 23.22
CA GLY A 134 -7.11 11.02 23.82
C GLY A 134 -7.25 9.63 24.44
N TYR A 135 -8.18 8.79 23.96
CA TYR A 135 -8.35 7.41 24.43
C TYR A 135 -7.03 6.61 24.40
N PHE A 136 -6.22 6.82 23.35
CA PHE A 136 -4.91 6.18 23.17
C PHE A 136 -3.73 6.97 23.79
N THR A 137 -3.99 8.13 24.40
CA THR A 137 -2.99 9.05 24.96
C THR A 137 -3.48 9.66 26.27
N GLN A 138 -3.90 8.83 27.23
CA GLN A 138 -4.55 9.27 28.48
C GLN A 138 -3.70 10.27 29.29
N ASP A 139 -2.36 10.11 29.29
CA ASP A 139 -1.44 11.04 29.97
C ASP A 139 -1.32 12.41 29.26
N SER A 140 -1.78 12.52 28.02
CA SER A 140 -1.76 13.75 27.23
C SER A 140 -2.93 13.75 26.23
N PRO A 141 -4.18 13.98 26.69
CA PRO A 141 -5.36 13.78 25.87
C PRO A 141 -5.39 14.62 24.59
N ASP A 142 -4.88 15.85 24.64
CA ASP A 142 -4.83 16.76 23.49
C ASP A 142 -3.70 16.44 22.47
N LEU A 143 -2.83 15.45 22.73
CA LEU A 143 -1.62 15.19 21.93
C LEU A 143 -1.89 14.95 20.44
N LEU A 144 -3.02 14.30 20.13
CA LEU A 144 -3.40 13.90 18.76
C LEU A 144 -4.59 14.71 18.23
N LYS A 145 -5.03 15.75 18.94
CA LYS A 145 -6.18 16.58 18.57
C LYS A 145 -6.00 17.26 17.21
N ASP A 146 -4.80 17.75 16.91
CA ASP A 146 -4.51 18.35 15.59
C ASP A 146 -4.66 17.35 14.44
N LEU A 147 -4.34 16.07 14.67
CA LEU A 147 -4.53 15.02 13.67
C LEU A 147 -6.02 14.76 13.45
N ALA A 148 -6.81 14.63 14.53
CA ALA A 148 -8.26 14.50 14.42
C ALA A 148 -8.91 15.71 13.73
N ASN A 149 -8.51 16.93 14.10
CA ASN A 149 -8.97 18.17 13.45
C ASN A 149 -8.60 18.20 11.96
N SER A 150 -7.40 17.75 11.60
CA SER A 150 -6.99 17.64 10.20
C SER A 150 -7.90 16.70 9.43
N ILE A 151 -8.27 15.54 9.99
CA ILE A 151 -9.20 14.59 9.35
C ILE A 151 -10.61 15.20 9.26
N ARG A 152 -11.07 15.90 10.29
CA ARG A 152 -12.44 16.43 10.34
C ARG A 152 -12.67 17.66 9.45
N HIS A 153 -11.65 18.50 9.26
CA HIS A 153 -11.81 19.82 8.64
C HIS A 153 -10.90 20.06 7.43
N HIS A 154 -9.82 19.30 7.28
CA HIS A 154 -8.79 19.53 6.27
C HIS A 154 -8.34 18.22 5.60
N ASP A 155 -9.24 17.25 5.48
CA ASP A 155 -8.96 15.94 4.90
C ASP A 155 -8.77 16.02 3.39
N ARG A 156 -7.58 16.46 3.00
CA ARG A 156 -7.14 16.59 1.61
C ARG A 156 -7.11 15.26 0.87
N PHE A 157 -6.92 14.17 1.60
CA PHE A 157 -6.68 12.82 1.04
C PHE A 157 -7.91 11.92 1.15
N LEU A 158 -9.07 12.50 1.49
CA LEU A 158 -10.37 11.85 1.47
C LEU A 158 -10.43 10.55 2.29
N VAL A 159 -9.69 10.51 3.39
CA VAL A 159 -9.63 9.38 4.32
C VAL A 159 -11.03 8.96 4.78
N CYS A 160 -11.89 9.93 5.10
CA CYS A 160 -13.26 9.62 5.53
C CYS A 160 -14.15 9.11 4.40
N ALA A 161 -13.88 9.48 3.15
CA ALA A 161 -14.68 9.05 2.01
C ALA A 161 -14.40 7.59 1.63
N ASP A 162 -13.13 7.16 1.69
CA ASP A 162 -12.73 5.79 1.35
C ASP A 162 -12.85 4.79 2.52
N TYR A 163 -13.08 5.26 3.74
CA TYR A 163 -13.08 4.43 4.97
C TYR A 163 -14.01 3.21 4.86
N GLU A 164 -15.29 3.41 4.51
CA GLU A 164 -16.26 2.31 4.47
C GLU A 164 -15.92 1.29 3.39
N ALA A 165 -15.46 1.76 2.22
CA ALA A 165 -15.03 0.91 1.13
C ALA A 165 -13.79 0.08 1.52
N PHE A 166 -12.84 0.69 2.23
CA PHE A 166 -11.66 0.02 2.73
C PHE A 166 -11.99 -1.08 3.74
N VAL A 167 -12.81 -0.78 4.76
CA VAL A 167 -13.22 -1.75 5.78
C VAL A 167 -13.93 -2.95 5.13
N LYS A 168 -14.90 -2.68 4.25
CA LYS A 168 -15.61 -3.74 3.52
C LYS A 168 -14.67 -4.60 2.67
N LYS A 169 -13.65 -4.00 2.05
CA LYS A 169 -12.67 -4.75 1.27
C LYS A 169 -11.76 -5.59 2.16
N GLN A 170 -11.36 -5.09 3.34
CA GLN A 170 -10.62 -5.86 4.33
C GLN A 170 -11.41 -7.07 4.88
N GLU A 171 -12.74 -6.98 4.97
CA GLU A 171 -13.58 -8.13 5.29
C GLU A 171 -13.50 -9.19 4.19
N GLU A 172 -13.54 -8.80 2.92
CA GLU A 172 -13.38 -9.71 1.78
C GLU A 172 -12.00 -10.39 1.76
N VAL A 173 -10.94 -9.63 2.06
CA VAL A 173 -9.58 -10.15 2.26
C VAL A 173 -9.60 -11.22 3.34
N SER A 174 -10.18 -10.91 4.51
CA SER A 174 -10.22 -11.81 5.66
C SER A 174 -10.96 -13.11 5.33
N GLN A 175 -12.11 -13.04 4.65
CA GLN A 175 -12.85 -14.22 4.21
C GLN A 175 -12.07 -15.03 3.17
N THR A 176 -11.41 -14.35 2.23
CA THR A 176 -10.62 -15.03 1.19
C THR A 176 -9.37 -15.70 1.77
N PHE A 177 -8.76 -15.12 2.80
CA PHE A 177 -7.60 -15.71 3.50
C PHE A 177 -7.94 -17.05 4.19
N LEU A 178 -9.19 -17.22 4.64
CA LEU A 178 -9.66 -18.50 5.20
C LEU A 178 -9.76 -19.61 4.14
N ASP A 179 -10.02 -19.26 2.88
CA ASP A 179 -9.93 -20.19 1.75
C ASP A 179 -8.48 -20.25 1.24
N ARG A 180 -7.68 -21.08 1.89
CA ARG A 180 -6.26 -21.24 1.58
C ARG A 180 -5.98 -21.61 0.12
N GLN A 181 -6.84 -22.40 -0.52
CA GLN A 181 -6.63 -22.80 -1.92
C GLN A 181 -6.86 -21.62 -2.85
N LYS A 182 -7.93 -20.86 -2.63
CA LYS A 182 -8.20 -19.63 -3.38
C LYS A 182 -7.07 -18.62 -3.17
N TRP A 183 -6.66 -18.37 -1.93
CA TRP A 183 -5.59 -17.43 -1.61
C TRP A 183 -4.28 -17.77 -2.34
N ILE A 184 -3.79 -19.01 -2.21
CA ILE A 184 -2.56 -19.45 -2.87
C ILE A 184 -2.66 -19.34 -4.39
N LYS A 185 -3.82 -19.68 -4.97
CA LYS A 185 -4.04 -19.54 -6.41
C LYS A 185 -3.90 -18.08 -6.85
N MET A 186 -4.51 -17.14 -6.12
CA MET A 186 -4.37 -15.71 -6.39
C MET A 186 -2.91 -15.25 -6.28
N CYS A 187 -2.17 -15.73 -5.26
CA CYS A 187 -0.75 -15.41 -5.11
C CYS A 187 0.06 -15.88 -6.33
N LEU A 188 -0.19 -17.10 -6.81
CA LEU A 188 0.49 -17.66 -7.98
C LEU A 188 0.18 -16.88 -9.25
N HIS A 189 -1.06 -16.41 -9.44
CA HIS A 189 -1.41 -15.53 -10.55
C HIS A 189 -0.62 -14.20 -10.49
N ASN A 190 -0.52 -13.59 -9.31
CA ASN A 190 0.28 -12.37 -9.14
C ASN A 190 1.76 -12.60 -9.48
N ILE A 191 2.37 -13.67 -8.96
CA ILE A 191 3.78 -14.01 -9.24
C ILE A 191 3.98 -14.27 -10.74
N ALA A 192 3.09 -15.04 -11.37
CA ALA A 192 3.21 -15.40 -12.78
C ALA A 192 3.03 -14.21 -13.74
N SER A 193 2.23 -13.21 -13.34
CA SER A 193 1.90 -12.04 -14.15
C SER A 193 2.81 -10.83 -13.91
N CYS A 194 3.71 -10.84 -12.93
CA CYS A 194 4.48 -9.64 -12.57
C CYS A 194 5.66 -9.30 -13.50
N GLY A 195 5.91 -10.09 -14.56
CA GLY A 195 7.09 -9.95 -15.42
C GLY A 195 7.25 -8.57 -16.09
N LYS A 196 6.14 -7.91 -16.43
CA LYS A 196 6.12 -6.54 -16.99
C LYS A 196 6.82 -5.51 -16.10
N PHE A 197 6.80 -5.73 -14.78
CA PHE A 197 7.34 -4.80 -13.79
C PHE A 197 8.85 -4.96 -13.56
N SER A 198 9.54 -5.81 -14.35
CA SER A 198 11.00 -5.87 -14.33
C SER A 198 11.61 -4.53 -14.77
N THR A 199 12.66 -4.10 -14.08
CA THR A 199 13.44 -2.92 -14.46
C THR A 199 14.15 -3.11 -15.80
N ASP A 200 14.47 -4.34 -16.21
CA ASP A 200 15.09 -4.61 -17.50
C ASP A 200 14.20 -4.16 -18.66
N ARG A 201 12.88 -4.31 -18.51
CA ARG A 201 11.88 -3.82 -19.48
C ARG A 201 11.85 -2.29 -19.48
N THR A 202 11.83 -1.63 -18.31
CA THR A 202 11.92 -0.16 -18.23
C THR A 202 13.18 0.37 -18.90
N ILE A 203 14.34 -0.21 -18.58
CA ILE A 203 15.61 0.23 -19.15
C ILE A 203 15.64 0.02 -20.66
N SER A 204 15.07 -1.08 -21.16
CA SER A 204 14.98 -1.33 -22.61
C SER A 204 14.10 -0.30 -23.33
N GLU A 205 13.00 0.14 -22.74
CA GLU A 205 12.13 1.19 -23.30
C GLU A 205 12.84 2.55 -23.30
N TYR A 206 13.48 2.93 -22.20
CA TYR A 206 14.29 4.16 -22.15
C TYR A 206 15.42 4.14 -23.18
N ALA A 207 16.13 3.02 -23.29
CA ALA A 207 17.23 2.84 -24.22
C ALA A 207 16.78 3.09 -25.67
N THR A 208 15.71 2.42 -26.09
CA THR A 208 15.24 2.45 -27.49
C THR A 208 14.43 3.69 -27.83
N GLN A 209 13.60 4.20 -26.92
CA GLN A 209 12.64 5.28 -27.21
C GLN A 209 13.16 6.68 -26.87
N ILE A 210 14.16 6.79 -25.99
CA ILE A 210 14.66 8.09 -25.51
C ILE A 210 16.16 8.22 -25.78
N TRP A 211 16.99 7.26 -25.37
CA TRP A 211 18.44 7.39 -25.46
C TRP A 211 18.99 7.07 -26.86
N GLY A 212 18.26 6.31 -27.67
CA GLY A 212 18.68 5.91 -29.01
C GLY A 212 19.80 4.87 -28.98
N VAL A 213 19.78 3.95 -28.00
CA VAL A 213 20.74 2.85 -27.87
C VAL A 213 20.02 1.50 -27.83
N GLU A 214 20.64 0.48 -28.41
CA GLU A 214 20.10 -0.88 -28.43
C GLU A 214 20.62 -1.68 -27.22
N PRO A 215 19.74 -2.21 -26.35
CA PRO A 215 20.17 -3.09 -25.28
C PRO A 215 20.71 -4.41 -25.87
N ASN A 216 21.71 -5.00 -25.21
CA ASN A 216 22.27 -6.29 -25.61
C ASN A 216 22.45 -7.22 -24.41
N SER A 217 22.43 -8.52 -24.67
CA SER A 217 22.66 -9.57 -23.67
C SER A 217 24.02 -10.24 -23.86
N ILE A 218 25.00 -9.52 -24.41
CA ILE A 218 26.33 -10.06 -24.71
C ILE A 218 27.02 -10.35 -23.38
N ARG A 219 27.44 -11.62 -23.19
CA ARG A 219 28.29 -11.97 -22.07
C ARG A 219 29.70 -11.47 -22.36
N LEU A 220 30.21 -10.59 -21.51
CA LEU A 220 31.61 -10.19 -21.54
C LEU A 220 32.51 -11.38 -21.21
N ALA A 221 33.72 -11.38 -21.77
CA ALA A 221 34.74 -12.37 -21.45
C ALA A 221 35.00 -12.44 -19.94
N ALA A 222 35.40 -13.60 -19.43
CA ALA A 222 35.68 -13.73 -18.02
C ALA A 222 36.83 -12.79 -17.61
N PRO A 223 36.81 -12.18 -16.41
CA PRO A 223 37.82 -11.19 -16.02
C PRO A 223 39.26 -11.73 -15.95
N TYR A 224 39.44 -13.06 -15.99
CA TYR A 224 40.74 -13.74 -16.06
C TYR A 224 41.11 -14.19 -17.48
N GLU A 225 40.18 -14.18 -18.42
CA GLU A 225 40.45 -14.32 -19.85
C GLU A 225 40.90 -12.94 -20.32
N GLY A 226 42.22 -12.73 -20.40
CA GLY A 226 42.77 -11.50 -20.95
C GLY A 226 42.18 -11.21 -22.33
N ALA A 227 42.30 -9.96 -22.80
CA ALA A 227 41.91 -9.56 -24.15
C ALA A 227 42.86 -10.17 -25.21
N GLU A 228 42.97 -11.49 -25.27
CA GLU A 228 43.69 -12.24 -26.28
C GLU A 228 42.65 -13.02 -27.09
N GLY A 229 42.21 -12.40 -28.19
CA GLY A 229 41.24 -13.02 -29.10
C GLY A 229 40.68 -12.16 -30.21
N THR A 230 41.00 -10.85 -30.29
CA THR A 230 40.74 -10.04 -31.49
C THR A 230 42.05 -9.64 -32.14
N ASN A 231 42.71 -10.62 -32.75
CA ASN A 231 43.72 -10.42 -33.79
C ASN A 231 43.57 -11.57 -34.79
N GLU A 232 42.78 -11.33 -35.84
CA GLU A 232 43.07 -11.64 -37.24
C GLU A 232 42.07 -10.90 -38.15
#